data_AF-A0A958T3R3-F1
#
_entry.id   AF-A0A958T3R3-F1
#
_cell.length_a   1.000
_cell.length_b   1.000
_cell.length_c   1.000
_cell.angle_alpha   90.00
_cell.angle_beta   90.00
_cell.angle_gamma   90.00
#
_symmetry.space_group_name_H-M   'P 1'
#
loop_
_entity.id
_entity.type
_entity.pdbx_description
1 polymer ?
#
loop_
_entity_poly.entity_id
_entity_poly.type
_entity_poly.pdbx_seq_one_letter_code
_entity_poly.pdbx_strand_id
1 'polypeptide(L)'
;RRVDLCEIVENTQLTASFFPETSYIFRIVGKGFMRNQIRLMVGALVLLGKGEVTLEFIERTLKMDSDIKLEYIAPPSGLILNKVDFEI
;
A
#
# COMPACT_ATOMS: atom_id res chain seq x y z
N ARG A 1 12.60 -9.94 -1.79
CA ARG A 1 12.00 -9.53 -0.50
C ARG A 1 10.59 -10.08 -0.47
N ARG A 2 10.11 -10.60 0.67
CA ARG A 2 8.78 -11.20 0.79
C ARG A 2 7.86 -10.26 1.56
N VAL A 3 6.63 -10.15 1.11
CA VAL A 3 5.53 -9.56 1.86
C VAL A 3 4.81 -10.70 2.56
N ASP A 4 4.69 -10.61 3.88
CA ASP A 4 4.12 -11.66 4.72
C ASP A 4 2.63 -11.42 4.96
N LEU A 5 2.19 -10.16 4.93
CA LEU A 5 0.79 -9.76 5.04
C LEU A 5 0.54 -8.49 4.22
N CYS A 6 -0.62 -8.43 3.55
CA CYS A 6 -1.06 -7.30 2.74
C CYS A 6 -2.59 -7.27 2.69
N GLU A 7 -3.22 -6.33 3.39
CA GLU A 7 -4.69 -6.27 3.51
C GLU A 7 -5.19 -4.83 3.75
N ILE A 8 -6.48 -4.60 3.47
CA ILE A 8 -7.19 -3.39 3.85
C ILE A 8 -8.13 -3.75 5.00
N VAL A 9 -8.01 -3.04 6.11
CA VAL A 9 -8.85 -3.23 7.30
C VAL A 9 -9.49 -1.90 7.71
N GLU A 10 -10.62 -1.96 8.40
CA GLU A 10 -11.21 -0.78 9.02
C GLU A 10 -10.22 -0.16 10.02
N ASN A 11 -10.16 1.17 10.03
CA ASN A 11 -9.25 1.90 10.89
C ASN A 11 -9.80 1.96 12.32
N THR A 12 -9.24 1.13 13.19
CA THR A 12 -9.51 1.16 14.63
C THR A 12 -8.30 1.62 15.46
N GLN A 13 -7.20 2.02 14.80
CA GLN A 13 -5.89 2.22 15.45
C GLN A 13 -5.43 3.68 15.41
N LEU A 14 -5.79 4.42 14.36
CA LEU A 14 -5.30 5.77 14.10
C LEU A 14 -6.44 6.77 14.23
N THR A 15 -6.19 7.90 14.89
CA THR A 15 -7.13 9.02 14.99
C THR A 15 -6.47 10.30 14.50
N ALA A 16 -7.22 11.11 13.77
CA ALA A 16 -6.84 12.45 13.37
C ALA A 16 -8.10 13.28 13.16
N SER A 17 -8.03 14.58 13.48
CA SER A 17 -9.16 15.51 13.37
C SER A 17 -9.75 15.63 11.96
N PHE A 18 -9.01 15.22 10.95
CA PHE A 18 -9.39 15.28 9.53
C PHE A 18 -9.80 13.92 8.95
N PHE A 19 -9.83 12.85 9.75
CA PHE A 19 -10.34 11.57 9.27
C PHE A 19 -11.87 11.59 9.18
N PRO A 20 -12.45 10.98 8.14
CA PRO A 20 -13.90 10.75 8.07
C PRO A 20 -14.36 9.77 9.16
N GLU A 21 -15.67 9.69 9.40
CA GLU A 21 -16.27 8.76 10.37
C GLU A 21 -15.81 7.31 10.16
N THR A 22 -15.79 6.87 8.89
CA THR A 22 -15.25 5.56 8.50
C THR A 22 -13.97 5.76 7.71
N SER A 23 -12.86 5.22 8.22
CA SER A 23 -11.57 5.23 7.54
C SER A 23 -10.96 3.83 7.52
N TYR A 24 -9.95 3.62 6.68
CA TYR A 24 -9.33 2.31 6.44
C TYR A 24 -7.81 2.40 6.54
N ILE A 25 -7.18 1.30 6.94
CA ILE A 25 -5.74 1.11 6.95
C ILE A 25 -5.37 0.06 5.91
N PHE A 26 -4.44 0.40 5.02
CA PHE A 26 -3.72 -0.59 4.23
C PHE A 26 -2.54 -1.12 5.04
N ARG A 27 -2.70 -2.31 5.63
CA ARG A 27 -1.73 -2.94 6.52
C ARG A 27 -0.81 -3.85 5.70
N ILE A 28 0.50 -3.64 5.85
CA ILE A 28 1.53 -4.43 5.18
C ILE A 28 2.64 -4.82 6.14
N VAL A 29 3.04 -6.09 6.11
CA VAL A 29 4.12 -6.65 6.94
C VAL A 29 5.11 -7.38 6.03
N GLY A 30 6.40 -7.19 6.29
CA GLY A 30 7.45 -7.90 5.60
C GLY A 30 8.82 -7.53 6.15
N LYS A 31 9.84 -8.32 5.83
CA LYS A 31 11.23 -8.11 6.27
C LYS A 31 11.85 -6.78 5.80
N GLY A 32 11.27 -6.15 4.78
CA GLY A 32 11.70 -4.86 4.28
C GLY A 32 11.14 -4.56 2.88
N PHE A 33 11.13 -3.28 2.54
CA PHE A 33 10.49 -2.76 1.32
C PHE A 33 11.47 -1.95 0.49
N MET A 34 11.35 -1.98 -0.84
CA MET A 34 12.13 -1.14 -1.74
C MET A 34 11.67 0.32 -1.64
N ARG A 35 12.51 1.24 -2.14
CA ARG A 35 12.18 2.68 -2.14
C ARG A 35 10.83 2.88 -2.83
N ASN A 36 9.92 3.58 -2.15
CA ASN A 36 8.56 3.87 -2.58
C ASN A 36 7.65 2.64 -2.81
N GLN A 37 8.08 1.40 -2.57
CA GLN A 37 7.29 0.20 -2.90
C GLN A 37 5.87 0.25 -2.31
N ILE A 38 5.75 0.51 -1.01
CA ILE A 38 4.43 0.59 -0.34
C ILE A 38 3.60 1.74 -0.91
N ARG A 39 4.20 2.91 -1.15
CA ARG A 39 3.50 4.09 -1.67
C ARG A 39 3.04 3.91 -3.13
N LEU A 40 3.77 3.11 -3.91
CA LEU A 40 3.36 2.70 -5.26
C LEU A 40 2.22 1.68 -5.21
N MET A 41 2.25 0.73 -4.27
CA MET A 41 1.14 -0.22 -4.06
C MET A 41 -0.15 0.52 -3.68
N VAL A 42 -0.08 1.41 -2.68
CA VAL A 42 -1.22 2.27 -2.30
C VAL A 42 -1.65 3.14 -3.47
N GLY A 43 -0.70 3.68 -4.24
CA GLY A 43 -1.00 4.46 -5.43
C GLY A 43 -1.82 3.70 -6.46
N ALA A 44 -1.42 2.46 -6.78
CA ALA A 44 -2.16 1.59 -7.69
C ALA A 44 -3.59 1.29 -7.19
N LEU A 45 -3.75 1.04 -5.88
CA LEU A 45 -5.07 0.83 -5.27
C LEU A 45 -5.97 2.09 -5.33
N VAL A 46 -5.38 3.28 -5.17
CA VAL A 46 -6.13 4.54 -5.34
C VAL A 46 -6.60 4.71 -6.77
N LEU A 47 -5.74 4.46 -7.75
CA LEU A 47 -6.12 4.52 -9.18
C LEU A 47 -7.20 3.49 -9.52
N LEU A 48 -7.11 2.28 -8.95
CA LEU A 48 -8.13 1.24 -9.08
C LEU A 48 -9.47 1.71 -8.50
N GLY A 49 -9.48 2.27 -7.30
CA GLY A 49 -10.69 2.80 -6.65
C GLY A 49 -11.35 3.94 -7.43
N LYS A 50 -10.57 4.68 -8.22
CA LYS A 50 -11.07 5.71 -9.14
C LYS A 50 -11.52 5.18 -10.51
N GLY A 51 -11.27 3.90 -10.81
CA GLY A 51 -11.51 3.30 -12.12
C GLY A 51 -10.52 3.70 -13.21
N GLU A 52 -9.38 4.30 -12.84
CA GLU A 52 -8.33 4.72 -13.80
C GLU A 52 -7.47 3.53 -14.26
N VAL A 53 -7.40 2.46 -13.46
CA VAL A 53 -6.75 1.18 -13.80
C VAL A 53 -7.63 0.01 -13.39
N THR A 54 -7.36 -1.18 -13.92
CA THR A 54 -8.10 -2.41 -13.60
C THR A 54 -7.28 -3.37 -12.72
N LEU A 55 -7.93 -4.40 -12.19
CA LEU A 55 -7.24 -5.46 -11.47
C LEU A 55 -6.26 -6.21 -12.36
N GLU A 56 -6.62 -6.44 -13.63
CA GLU A 56 -5.76 -7.09 -14.62
C GLU A 56 -4.51 -6.25 -14.92
N PHE A 57 -4.64 -4.92 -14.94
CA PHE A 57 -3.50 -4.02 -15.05
C PHE A 57 -2.55 -4.21 -13.87
N ILE A 58 -3.06 -4.21 -12.64
CA ILE A 58 -2.24 -4.43 -11.44
C ILE A 58 -1.58 -5.82 -11.49
N GLU A 59 -2.31 -6.87 -11.88
CA GLU A 59 -1.75 -8.21 -11.99
C GLU A 59 -0.58 -8.27 -12.98
N ARG A 60 -0.70 -7.58 -14.13
CA ARG A 60 0.39 -7.46 -15.11
C ARG A 60 1.61 -6.75 -14.54
N THR A 61 1.45 -5.77 -13.64
CA THR A 61 2.59 -5.09 -13.00
C THR A 61 3.40 -6.00 -12.08
N LEU A 62 2.82 -7.11 -11.61
CA LEU A 62 3.47 -8.07 -10.72
C LEU A 62 4.25 -9.17 -11.44
N LYS A 63 4.14 -9.26 -12.79
CA LYS A 63 4.88 -10.25 -13.58
C LYS A 63 6.36 -9.84 -13.72
N MET A 64 7.27 -10.81 -13.79
CA MET A 64 8.72 -10.55 -13.82
C MET A 64 9.19 -9.81 -15.08
N ASP A 65 8.49 -10.02 -16.18
CA ASP A 65 8.73 -9.43 -17.50
C ASP A 65 7.91 -8.15 -17.74
N SER A 66 7.28 -7.61 -16.71
CA SER A 66 6.48 -6.39 -16.82
C SER A 66 7.35 -5.18 -17.15
N ASP A 67 6.97 -4.46 -18.19
CA ASP A 67 7.51 -3.16 -18.59
C ASP A 67 6.70 -1.98 -18.03
N ILE A 68 5.60 -2.27 -17.33
CA ILE A 68 4.67 -1.28 -16.80
C ILE A 68 5.33 -0.50 -15.65
N LYS A 69 5.37 0.83 -15.81
CA LYS A 69 5.84 1.74 -14.76
C LYS A 69 4.65 2.30 -13.99
N LEU A 70 4.63 2.09 -12.68
CA LEU A 70 3.69 2.76 -11.78
C LEU A 70 4.18 4.19 -11.53
N GLU A 71 3.38 5.18 -11.93
CA GLU A 71 3.78 6.59 -11.87
C GLU A 71 3.23 7.32 -10.63
N TYR A 72 2.08 6.86 -10.12
CA TYR A 72 1.46 7.51 -8.97
C TYR A 72 2.06 7.00 -7.65
N ILE A 73 2.86 7.86 -7.01
CA ILE A 73 3.41 7.61 -5.67
C ILE A 73 2.52 8.31 -4.66
N ALA A 74 1.76 7.55 -3.86
CA ALA A 74 0.89 8.09 -2.82
C ALA A 74 1.66 9.03 -1.85
N PRO A 75 1.07 10.07 -1.26
CA PRO A 75 1.75 10.98 -0.33
C PRO A 75 2.42 10.26 0.86
N PRO A 76 3.58 10.73 1.38
CA PRO A 76 4.26 10.07 2.48
C PRO A 76 3.57 10.26 3.84
N SER A 77 2.76 11.31 3.98
CA SER A 77 2.07 11.67 5.22
C SER A 77 1.08 10.61 5.72
N GLY A 78 0.59 9.74 4.83
CA GLY A 78 -0.29 8.63 5.19
C GLY A 78 0.44 7.32 5.53
N LEU A 79 1.77 7.28 5.47
CA LEU A 79 2.56 6.08 5.74
C LEU A 79 3.17 6.15 7.13
N ILE A 80 2.78 5.22 8.01
CA ILE A 80 3.23 5.14 9.39
C ILE A 80 3.92 3.81 9.64
N LEU A 81 5.13 3.84 10.20
CA LEU A 81 5.78 2.64 10.71
C LEU A 81 5.12 2.26 12.04
N ASN A 82 4.33 1.18 12.03
CA ASN A 82 3.56 0.75 13.20
C ASN A 82 4.40 -0.04 14.22
N LYS A 83 5.18 -1.02 13.75
CA LYS A 83 5.94 -1.94 14.61
C LYS A 83 7.19 -2.44 13.90
N VAL A 84 8.24 -2.71 14.68
CA VAL A 84 9.42 -3.47 14.25
C VAL A 84 9.61 -4.62 15.23
N ASP A 85 9.66 -5.84 14.70
CA ASP A 85 9.95 -7.05 15.48
C ASP A 85 11.42 -7.43 15.27
N PHE A 86 12.11 -7.70 16.37
CA PHE A 86 13.51 -8.14 16.39
C PHE A 86 13.55 -9.62 16.77
N GLU A 87 14.25 -10.43 15.97
CA GLU A 87 14.65 -11.78 16.39
C GLU A 87 15.84 -11.63 17.35
N ILE A 88 15.73 -12.18 18.56
CA ILE A 88 16.80 -12.22 19.58
C ILE A 88 17.71 -13.42 19.31
#